data_AF-A0A818HJL5-F1
#
_entry.id   AF-A0A818HJL5-F1
#
_cell.length_a   1.000
_cell.length_b   1.000
_cell.length_c   1.000
_cell.angle_alpha   90.00
_cell.angle_beta   90.00
_cell.angle_gamma   90.00
#
_symmetry.space_group_name_H-M   'P 1'
#
loop_
_entity.id
_entity.type
_entity.pdbx_description
1 polymer ?
#
loop_
_entity_poly.entity_id
_entity_poly.type
_entity_poly.pdbx_seq_one_letter_code
_entity_poly.pdbx_strand_id
1 'polypeptide(L)'
;MDPPPLLSSAFPLPPMGYIELFSDDSIRQNSKILQPPPPIEGPYELFGLYVNGIDHTEPIIRSLATQQIQRVYMRPDDYKGELKKLCFAILTNYLDLLQIVSRSTTTQSPDSGNILLREQKLHEIELLFINIHHLINELRPHQARETLRVILEEQKQQREKTSLKLYSFLNRIVDVLNSAVYSLNDHVPKVAN
;
A
#
# COMPACT_ATOMS: atom_id res chain seq x y z
N MET A 1 48.45 -19.87 -15.56
CA MET A 1 48.04 -18.97 -14.48
C MET A 1 46.73 -18.36 -14.93
N ASP A 2 45.63 -19.02 -14.60
CA ASP A 2 44.30 -18.50 -14.90
C ASP A 2 44.03 -17.27 -14.01
N PRO A 3 43.37 -16.22 -14.53
CA PRO A 3 43.05 -15.06 -13.72
C PRO A 3 42.13 -15.47 -12.56
N PRO A 4 42.29 -14.87 -11.37
CA PRO A 4 41.45 -15.19 -10.23
C PRO A 4 39.97 -14.92 -10.58
N PRO A 5 39.03 -15.76 -10.09
CA PRO A 5 37.62 -15.56 -10.36
C PRO A 5 37.21 -14.19 -9.84
N LEU A 6 36.71 -13.35 -10.75
CA LEU A 6 36.09 -12.09 -10.40
C LEU A 6 34.94 -12.40 -9.45
N LEU A 7 35.02 -11.88 -8.22
CA LEU A 7 33.93 -11.89 -7.26
C LEU A 7 32.75 -11.13 -7.89
N SER A 8 31.87 -11.86 -8.57
CA SER A 8 30.64 -11.31 -9.13
C SER A 8 29.68 -11.07 -7.97
N SER A 9 29.60 -9.82 -7.54
CA SER A 9 28.54 -9.37 -6.63
C SER A 9 27.19 -9.55 -7.32
N ALA A 10 26.22 -10.14 -6.63
CA ALA A 10 24.84 -10.28 -7.13
C ALA A 10 24.11 -8.93 -7.28
N PHE A 11 24.66 -7.85 -6.70
CA PHE A 11 24.08 -6.52 -6.73
C PHE A 11 25.06 -5.51 -7.36
N PRO A 12 24.54 -4.50 -8.07
CA PRO A 12 25.38 -3.43 -8.59
C PRO A 12 26.09 -2.72 -7.44
N LEU A 13 27.34 -2.33 -7.68
CA LEU A 13 28.04 -1.46 -6.75
C LEU A 13 27.24 -0.17 -6.59
N PRO A 14 27.20 0.40 -5.37
CA PRO A 14 26.48 1.65 -5.16
C PRO A 14 27.11 2.76 -6.02
N PRO A 15 26.37 3.85 -6.30
CA PRO A 15 26.88 4.96 -7.10
C PRO A 15 28.09 5.65 -6.44
N MET A 16 29.30 5.20 -6.76
CA MET A 16 30.54 5.62 -6.08
C MET A 16 30.77 7.13 -6.17
N GLY A 17 30.39 7.76 -7.30
CA GLY A 17 30.49 9.21 -7.48
C GLY A 17 29.65 10.03 -6.50
N TYR A 18 28.58 9.48 -5.91
CA TYR A 18 27.86 10.15 -4.82
C TYR A 18 28.50 9.86 -3.47
N ILE A 19 28.95 8.62 -3.22
CA ILE A 19 29.56 8.23 -1.94
C ILE A 19 30.81 9.05 -1.63
N GLU A 20 31.64 9.31 -2.64
CA GLU A 20 32.88 10.09 -2.48
C GLU A 20 32.63 11.54 -2.02
N LEU A 21 31.42 12.07 -2.21
CA LEU A 21 31.04 13.42 -1.78
C LEU A 21 30.65 13.50 -0.30
N PHE A 22 30.39 12.36 0.35
CA PHE A 22 29.99 12.28 1.76
C PHE A 22 31.16 11.88 2.68
N SER A 23 32.26 12.63 2.63
CA SER A 23 33.36 12.52 3.61
C SER A 23 33.10 13.37 4.86
N ASP A 24 33.69 13.00 5.99
CA ASP A 24 33.55 13.72 7.27
C ASP A 24 33.89 15.21 7.16
N ASP A 25 34.93 15.55 6.39
CA ASP A 25 35.33 16.93 6.13
C ASP A 25 34.30 17.70 5.28
N SER A 26 33.72 17.03 4.27
CA SER A 26 32.69 17.62 3.39
C SER A 26 31.38 17.88 4.13
N ILE A 27 31.03 17.01 5.08
CA ILE A 27 29.86 17.16 5.95
C ILE A 27 30.07 18.31 6.94
N ARG A 28 31.24 18.37 7.58
CA ARG A 28 31.59 19.45 8.54
C ARG A 28 31.60 20.83 7.90
N GLN A 29 32.03 20.92 6.64
CA GLN A 29 32.09 22.18 5.91
C GLN A 29 30.78 22.52 5.18
N ASN A 30 29.80 21.61 5.15
CA ASN A 30 28.52 21.73 4.45
C ASN A 30 28.63 22.24 3.00
N SER A 31 29.78 22.02 2.36
CA SER A 31 30.17 22.73 1.13
C SER A 31 29.99 21.89 -0.13
N LYS A 32 29.74 20.58 0.01
CA LYS A 32 29.69 19.62 -1.11
C LYS A 32 28.53 18.62 -1.07
N ILE A 33 27.59 18.77 -0.15
CA ILE A 33 26.39 17.92 -0.13
C ILE A 33 25.51 18.36 -1.30
N LEU A 34 25.50 17.59 -2.39
CA LEU A 34 24.60 17.82 -3.51
C LEU A 34 23.17 17.72 -3.01
N GLN A 35 22.38 18.76 -3.26
CA GLN A 35 20.94 18.65 -3.06
C GLN A 35 20.39 17.60 -4.04
N PRO A 36 19.37 16.83 -3.63
CA PRO A 36 18.74 15.90 -4.55
C PRO A 36 18.31 16.64 -5.82
N PRO A 37 18.47 16.00 -7.00
CA PRO A 37 18.01 16.61 -8.24
C PRO A 37 16.51 16.92 -8.13
N PRO A 38 16.04 17.97 -8.84
CA PRO A 38 14.61 18.24 -8.91
C PRO A 38 13.87 17.00 -9.46
N PRO A 39 12.60 16.79 -9.05
CA PRO A 39 11.80 15.72 -9.61
C PRO A 39 11.80 15.75 -11.14
N ILE A 40 11.77 14.58 -11.77
CA ILE A 40 11.74 14.49 -13.23
C ILE A 40 10.40 15.04 -13.74
N GLU A 41 10.48 16.15 -14.48
CA GLU A 41 9.35 16.73 -15.19
C GLU A 41 9.28 16.09 -16.58
N GLY A 42 8.48 15.04 -16.73
CA GLY A 42 8.29 14.36 -18.01
C GLY A 42 8.19 12.84 -17.87
N PRO A 43 7.99 12.12 -19.00
CA PRO A 43 7.83 10.68 -18.96
C PRO A 43 9.11 10.00 -18.48
N TYR A 44 9.00 9.14 -17.48
CA TYR A 44 10.09 8.32 -16.98
C TYR A 44 9.67 6.86 -16.91
N GLU A 45 10.66 5.96 -17.03
CA GLU A 45 10.43 4.53 -16.90
C GLU A 45 10.62 4.11 -15.44
N LEU A 46 9.59 3.49 -14.87
CA LEU A 46 9.61 2.96 -13.51
C LEU A 46 9.19 1.49 -13.55
N PHE A 47 10.12 0.59 -13.25
CA PHE A 47 9.91 -0.86 -13.29
C PHE A 47 9.34 -1.37 -14.62
N GLY A 48 9.84 -0.86 -15.76
CA GLY A 48 9.35 -1.23 -17.09
C GLY A 48 8.06 -0.51 -17.50
N LEU A 49 7.57 0.42 -16.68
CA LEU A 49 6.36 1.18 -16.98
C LEU A 49 6.70 2.63 -17.30
N TYR A 50 6.27 3.12 -18.45
CA TYR A 50 6.29 4.55 -18.75
C TYR A 50 5.25 5.27 -17.88
N VAL A 51 5.71 6.24 -17.11
CA VAL A 51 4.92 7.13 -16.25
C VAL A 51 5.07 8.54 -16.77
N ASN A 52 3.98 9.22 -17.09
CA ASN A 52 3.97 10.60 -17.59
C ASN A 52 4.23 11.61 -16.47
N GLY A 53 5.45 11.62 -15.91
CA GLY A 53 5.87 12.57 -14.88
C GLY A 53 5.02 12.54 -13.61
N ILE A 54 5.27 13.51 -12.71
CA ILE A 54 4.39 13.79 -11.57
C ILE A 54 3.28 14.72 -12.05
N ASP A 55 2.49 14.30 -13.03
CA ASP A 55 1.27 15.01 -13.35
C ASP A 55 0.19 14.54 -12.37
N HIS A 56 -0.12 15.37 -11.37
CA HIS A 56 -1.18 15.10 -10.39
C HIS A 56 -2.58 15.01 -11.02
N THR A 57 -2.70 15.21 -12.34
CA THR A 57 -3.97 15.13 -13.08
C THR A 57 -4.32 13.71 -13.52
N GLU A 58 -3.35 12.82 -13.71
CA GLU A 58 -3.64 11.44 -14.09
C GLU A 58 -4.05 10.60 -12.85
N PRO A 59 -5.11 9.79 -12.94
CA PRO A 59 -5.47 8.89 -11.86
C PRO A 59 -4.32 7.90 -11.60
N ILE A 60 -3.98 7.70 -10.32
CA ILE A 60 -2.94 6.75 -9.85
C ILE A 60 -3.12 5.36 -10.48
N ILE A 61 -4.38 4.99 -10.77
CA ILE A 61 -4.74 3.75 -11.44
C ILE A 61 -4.98 4.07 -12.91
N ARG A 62 -4.09 3.56 -13.76
CA ARG A 62 -4.23 3.66 -15.22
C ARG A 62 -5.48 2.94 -15.69
N SER A 63 -6.20 3.57 -16.62
CA SER A 63 -7.40 2.99 -17.19
C SER A 63 -7.08 1.77 -18.06
N LEU A 64 -7.98 0.78 -18.09
CA LEU A 64 -7.86 -0.37 -19.02
C LEU A 64 -7.74 0.08 -20.48
N ALA A 65 -8.41 1.17 -20.86
CA ALA A 65 -8.37 1.71 -22.23
C ALA A 65 -6.96 2.20 -22.62
N THR A 66 -6.25 2.84 -21.69
CA THR A 66 -4.86 3.27 -21.89
C THR A 66 -3.92 2.10 -22.11
N GLN A 67 -4.27 0.93 -21.56
CA GLN A 67 -3.50 -0.31 -21.70
C GLN A 67 -3.94 -1.17 -22.90
N GLN A 68 -4.85 -0.68 -23.74
CA GLN A 68 -5.48 -1.44 -24.84
C GLN A 68 -6.23 -2.70 -24.35
N ILE A 69 -6.69 -2.70 -23.10
CA ILE A 69 -7.41 -3.82 -22.49
C ILE A 69 -8.91 -3.52 -22.52
N GLN A 70 -9.70 -4.48 -22.98
CA GLN A 70 -11.15 -4.34 -22.99
C GLN A 70 -11.70 -4.36 -21.56
N ARG A 71 -12.45 -3.31 -21.22
CA ARG A 71 -13.25 -3.28 -19.99
C ARG A 71 -14.53 -4.11 -20.22
N VAL A 72 -14.75 -5.11 -19.37
CA VAL A 72 -15.88 -6.06 -19.49
C VAL A 72 -17.06 -5.67 -18.58
N TYR A 73 -16.84 -4.79 -17.60
CA TYR A 73 -17.87 -4.28 -16.68
C TYR A 73 -18.28 -2.84 -17.00
N MET A 74 -19.51 -2.46 -16.65
CA MET A 74 -20.02 -1.10 -16.86
C MET A 74 -19.44 -0.13 -15.81
N ARG A 75 -19.35 1.19 -16.07
CA ARG A 75 -18.87 2.16 -15.07
C ARG A 75 -19.71 2.00 -13.78
N PRO A 76 -19.09 1.63 -12.65
CA PRO A 76 -19.85 1.06 -11.55
C PRO A 76 -20.32 2.13 -10.57
N ASP A 77 -21.64 2.34 -10.51
CA ASP A 77 -22.27 2.82 -9.27
C ASP A 77 -22.37 1.69 -8.23
N ASP A 78 -22.34 0.42 -8.69
CA ASP A 78 -22.36 -0.80 -7.86
C ASP A 78 -21.10 -1.66 -8.08
N TYR A 79 -20.02 -1.32 -7.39
CA TYR A 79 -18.76 -2.08 -7.40
C TYR A 79 -18.92 -3.54 -6.96
N LYS A 80 -19.83 -3.80 -6.00
CA LYS A 80 -20.04 -5.13 -5.42
C LYS A 80 -20.75 -6.05 -6.41
N GLY A 81 -21.77 -5.53 -7.09
CA GLY A 81 -22.50 -6.25 -8.13
C GLY A 81 -21.58 -6.62 -9.30
N GLU A 82 -20.80 -5.67 -9.80
CA GLU A 82 -19.86 -5.92 -10.90
C GLU A 82 -18.78 -6.93 -10.52
N LEU A 83 -18.20 -6.84 -9.31
CA LEU A 83 -17.21 -7.81 -8.85
C LEU A 83 -17.80 -9.24 -8.80
N LYS A 84 -19.03 -9.38 -8.30
CA LYS A 84 -19.72 -10.68 -8.27
C LYS A 84 -19.97 -11.23 -9.67
N LYS A 85 -20.39 -10.39 -10.62
CA LYS A 85 -20.59 -10.79 -12.02
C LYS A 85 -19.29 -11.29 -12.63
N LEU A 86 -18.18 -10.58 -12.43
CA LEU A 86 -16.86 -11.00 -12.90
C LEU A 86 -16.41 -12.31 -12.26
N CYS A 87 -16.58 -12.48 -10.94
CA CYS A 87 -16.29 -13.75 -10.26
C CYS A 87 -17.10 -14.92 -10.83
N PHE A 88 -18.40 -14.70 -11.08
CA PHE A 88 -19.26 -15.71 -11.70
C PHE A 88 -18.80 -16.04 -13.13
N ALA A 89 -18.47 -15.02 -13.93
CA ALA A 89 -17.94 -15.20 -15.27
C ALA A 89 -16.63 -16.01 -15.29
N ILE A 90 -15.71 -15.77 -14.34
CA ILE A 90 -14.49 -16.56 -14.19
C ILE A 90 -14.82 -18.01 -13.87
N LEU A 91 -15.73 -18.25 -12.93
CA LEU A 91 -16.14 -19.60 -12.56
C LEU A 91 -16.74 -20.37 -13.75
N THR A 92 -17.63 -19.74 -14.52
CA THR A 92 -18.21 -20.35 -15.72
C THR A 92 -17.12 -20.68 -16.74
N ASN A 93 -16.20 -19.75 -17.03
CA ASN A 93 -15.11 -20.00 -17.97
C ASN A 93 -14.14 -21.10 -17.49
N TYR A 94 -13.92 -21.19 -16.19
CA TYR A 94 -13.12 -22.28 -15.61
C TYR A 94 -13.80 -23.64 -15.77
N LEU A 95 -15.12 -23.72 -15.54
CA LEU A 95 -15.89 -24.95 -15.77
C LEU A 95 -15.89 -25.36 -17.25
N ASP A 96 -16.01 -24.41 -18.17
CA ASP A 96 -15.90 -24.65 -19.61
C ASP A 96 -14.51 -25.19 -19.97
N LEU A 97 -13.46 -24.59 -19.42
CA LEU A 97 -12.08 -25.04 -19.59
C LEU A 97 -11.89 -26.48 -19.07
N LEU A 98 -12.43 -26.81 -17.90
CA LEU A 98 -12.41 -28.17 -17.36
C LEU A 98 -13.11 -29.17 -18.28
N GLN A 99 -14.24 -28.79 -18.89
CA GLN A 99 -14.93 -29.64 -19.86
C GLN A 99 -14.08 -29.89 -21.12
N ILE A 100 -13.43 -28.85 -21.65
CA ILE A 100 -12.53 -28.96 -22.80
C ILE A 100 -11.38 -29.91 -22.47
N VAL A 101 -10.75 -29.73 -21.30
CA VAL A 101 -9.65 -30.59 -20.84
C VAL A 101 -10.13 -32.03 -20.67
N SER A 102 -11.26 -32.26 -20.02
CA SER A 102 -11.82 -33.60 -19.80
C SER A 102 -12.17 -34.33 -21.11
N ARG A 103 -12.64 -33.62 -22.13
CA ARG A 103 -12.91 -34.21 -23.45
C ARG A 103 -11.64 -34.52 -24.21
N SER A 104 -10.64 -33.64 -24.12
CA SER A 104 -9.34 -33.82 -24.77
C SER A 104 -8.54 -35.01 -24.20
N THR A 105 -8.76 -35.36 -22.92
CA THR A 105 -8.11 -36.53 -22.30
C THR A 105 -8.82 -37.84 -22.58
N THR A 106 -10.14 -37.81 -22.87
CA THR A 106 -10.95 -39.01 -23.12
C THR A 106 -10.90 -39.45 -24.59
N THR A 107 -10.62 -38.52 -25.50
CA THR A 107 -10.56 -38.77 -26.95
C THR A 107 -9.09 -38.84 -27.36
N GLN A 108 -8.60 -40.02 -27.77
CA GLN A 108 -7.16 -40.25 -28.05
C GLN A 108 -6.58 -39.48 -29.26
N SER A 109 -7.36 -38.64 -29.95
CA SER A 109 -6.86 -37.73 -30.98
C SER A 109 -6.83 -36.30 -30.45
N PRO A 110 -5.65 -35.65 -30.34
CA PRO A 110 -5.57 -34.23 -30.06
C PRO A 110 -6.00 -33.47 -31.33
N ASP A 111 -7.30 -33.27 -31.49
CA ASP A 111 -7.80 -32.42 -32.57
C ASP A 111 -7.30 -30.99 -32.29
N SER A 112 -6.53 -30.41 -33.22
CA SER A 112 -5.95 -29.05 -33.08
C SER A 112 -6.99 -27.99 -32.68
N GLY A 113 -8.27 -28.22 -32.97
CA GLY A 113 -9.38 -27.37 -32.52
C GLY A 113 -9.57 -27.31 -31.00
N ASN A 114 -9.31 -28.40 -30.26
CA ASN A 114 -9.43 -28.41 -28.78
C ASN A 114 -8.31 -27.61 -28.10
N ILE A 115 -7.11 -27.59 -28.70
CA ILE A 115 -5.97 -26.81 -28.22
C ILE A 115 -6.25 -25.32 -28.38
N LEU A 116 -6.77 -24.90 -29.54
CA LEU A 116 -7.15 -23.50 -29.78
C LEU A 116 -8.29 -23.05 -28.85
N LEU A 117 -9.31 -23.89 -28.62
CA LEU A 117 -10.40 -23.57 -27.69
C LEU A 117 -9.89 -23.36 -26.25
N ARG A 118 -8.92 -24.18 -25.83
CA ARG A 118 -8.27 -24.06 -24.53
C ARG A 118 -7.51 -22.74 -24.39
N GLU A 119 -6.71 -22.38 -25.39
CA GLU A 119 -5.95 -21.11 -25.39
C GLU A 119 -6.89 -19.91 -25.36
N GLN A 120 -7.96 -19.94 -26.15
CA GLN A 120 -8.99 -18.90 -26.13
C GLN A 120 -9.61 -18.75 -24.72
N LYS A 121 -9.99 -19.87 -24.08
CA LYS A 121 -10.56 -19.84 -22.73
C LYS A 121 -9.57 -19.34 -21.68
N LEU A 122 -8.30 -19.68 -21.79
CA LEU A 122 -7.26 -19.15 -20.92
C LEU A 122 -7.12 -17.63 -21.06
N HIS A 123 -7.15 -17.12 -22.29
CA HIS A 123 -7.09 -15.69 -22.55
C HIS A 123 -8.34 -14.94 -22.03
N GLU A 124 -9.54 -15.53 -22.19
CA GLU A 124 -10.78 -15.00 -21.61
C GLU A 124 -10.69 -14.90 -20.07
N ILE A 125 -10.15 -15.93 -19.41
CA ILE A 125 -9.94 -15.93 -17.95
C ILE A 125 -8.90 -14.88 -17.54
N GLU A 126 -7.78 -14.77 -18.25
CA GLU A 126 -6.76 -13.75 -18.01
C GLU A 126 -7.35 -12.34 -18.07
N LEU A 127 -8.12 -12.05 -19.12
CA LEU A 127 -8.81 -10.77 -19.29
C LEU A 127 -9.78 -10.47 -18.13
N LEU A 128 -10.54 -11.47 -17.68
CA LEU A 128 -11.45 -11.32 -16.54
C LEU A 128 -10.69 -11.02 -15.23
N PHE A 129 -9.55 -11.65 -14.98
CA PHE A 129 -8.71 -11.35 -13.81
C PHE A 129 -8.15 -9.94 -13.87
N ILE A 130 -7.65 -9.49 -15.02
CA ILE A 130 -7.19 -8.10 -15.19
C ILE A 130 -8.32 -7.11 -14.87
N ASN A 131 -9.54 -7.39 -15.35
CA ASN A 131 -10.71 -6.57 -15.05
C ASN A 131 -11.06 -6.54 -13.55
N ILE A 132 -10.99 -7.68 -12.86
CA ILE A 132 -11.18 -7.74 -11.40
C ILE A 132 -10.11 -6.90 -10.68
N HIS A 133 -8.84 -7.07 -11.05
CA HIS A 133 -7.75 -6.32 -10.43
C HIS A 133 -7.94 -4.82 -10.60
N HIS A 134 -8.33 -4.37 -11.80
CA HIS A 134 -8.63 -2.97 -12.03
C HIS A 134 -9.79 -2.48 -11.16
N LEU A 135 -10.89 -3.24 -11.07
CA LEU A 135 -12.06 -2.86 -10.26
C LEU A 135 -11.72 -2.75 -8.77
N ILE A 136 -10.91 -3.68 -8.25
CA ILE A 136 -10.40 -3.64 -6.87
C ILE A 136 -9.46 -2.45 -6.68
N ASN A 137 -8.60 -2.19 -7.66
CA ASN A 137 -7.69 -1.05 -7.60
C ASN A 137 -8.47 0.25 -7.49
N GLU A 138 -9.54 0.46 -8.27
CA GLU A 138 -10.40 1.66 -8.17
C GLU A 138 -10.93 1.92 -6.76
N LEU A 139 -11.11 0.88 -5.92
CA LEU A 139 -11.56 1.00 -4.54
C LEU A 139 -10.46 1.38 -3.53
N ARG A 140 -9.17 1.28 -3.92
CA ARG A 140 -8.03 1.55 -3.02
C ARG A 140 -8.02 2.96 -2.43
N PRO A 141 -8.31 4.04 -3.19
CA PRO A 141 -8.40 5.39 -2.62
C PRO A 141 -9.52 5.53 -1.59
N HIS A 142 -10.67 4.90 -1.82
CA HIS A 142 -11.77 4.87 -0.86
C HIS A 142 -11.36 4.13 0.41
N GLN A 143 -10.76 2.94 0.27
CA GLN A 143 -10.23 2.16 1.39
C GLN A 143 -9.23 2.97 2.22
N ALA A 144 -8.30 3.68 1.58
CA ALA A 144 -7.31 4.49 2.28
C ALA A 144 -7.96 5.61 3.12
N ARG A 145 -9.03 6.25 2.61
CA ARG A 145 -9.78 7.28 3.35
C ARG A 145 -10.52 6.71 4.55
N GLU A 146 -11.18 5.56 4.40
CA GLU A 146 -11.88 4.92 5.52
C GLU A 146 -10.88 4.43 6.59
N THR A 147 -9.75 3.85 6.18
CA THR A 147 -8.66 3.51 7.11
C THR A 147 -8.17 4.75 7.86
N LEU A 148 -7.96 5.87 7.16
CA LEU A 148 -7.53 7.12 7.81
C LEU A 148 -8.58 7.63 8.81
N ARG A 149 -9.87 7.53 8.48
CA ARG A 149 -10.95 7.89 9.42
C ARG A 149 -10.86 7.08 10.70
N VAL A 150 -10.75 5.76 10.58
CA VAL A 150 -10.64 4.86 11.75
C VAL A 150 -9.42 5.21 12.60
N ILE A 151 -8.27 5.46 11.99
CA ILE A 151 -7.05 5.87 12.71
C ILE A 151 -7.28 7.18 13.47
N LEU A 152 -7.92 8.18 12.84
CA LEU A 152 -8.18 9.47 13.49
C LEU A 152 -9.20 9.36 14.63
N GLU A 153 -10.20 8.49 14.50
CA GLU A 153 -11.16 8.20 15.56
C GLU A 153 -10.48 7.54 16.77
N GLU A 154 -9.59 6.57 16.53
CA GLU A 154 -8.81 5.94 17.59
C GLU A 154 -7.89 6.96 18.30
N GLN A 155 -7.20 7.80 17.54
CA GLN A 155 -6.36 8.86 18.09
C GLN A 155 -7.16 9.84 18.96
N LYS A 156 -8.37 10.23 18.50
CA LYS A 156 -9.27 11.07 19.30
C LYS A 156 -9.63 10.40 20.63
N GLN A 157 -10.09 9.14 20.58
CA GLN A 157 -10.46 8.40 21.79
C GLN A 157 -9.28 8.26 22.75
N GLN A 158 -8.08 8.01 22.23
CA GLN A 158 -6.88 7.90 23.06
C GLN A 158 -6.52 9.21 23.74
N ARG A 159 -6.67 10.35 23.05
CA ARG A 159 -6.46 11.69 23.63
C ARG A 159 -7.48 11.98 24.73
N GLU A 160 -8.76 11.67 24.50
CA GLU A 160 -9.82 11.85 25.50
C GLU A 160 -9.56 11.00 26.75
N LYS A 161 -9.26 9.70 26.58
CA LYS A 161 -8.88 8.81 27.70
C LYS A 161 -7.67 9.32 28.47
N THR A 162 -6.66 9.82 27.77
CA THR A 162 -5.46 10.38 28.41
C THR A 162 -5.79 11.64 29.21
N SER A 163 -6.62 12.54 28.65
CA SER A 163 -7.07 13.74 29.36
C SER A 163 -7.87 13.40 30.61
N LEU A 164 -8.81 12.45 30.54
CA LEU A 164 -9.58 11.99 31.71
C LEU A 164 -8.68 11.39 32.80
N LYS A 165 -7.68 10.59 32.42
CA LYS A 165 -6.68 10.08 33.36
C LYS A 165 -5.91 11.21 34.04
N LEU A 166 -5.48 12.22 33.29
CA LEU A 166 -4.79 13.39 33.87
C LEU A 166 -5.67 14.13 34.87
N TYR A 167 -6.95 14.36 34.57
CA TYR A 167 -7.89 14.95 35.53
C TYR A 167 -8.04 14.10 36.80
N SER A 168 -8.11 12.78 36.66
CA SER A 168 -8.18 11.88 37.82
C SER A 168 -6.93 11.97 38.70
N PHE A 169 -5.74 12.10 38.10
CA PHE A 169 -4.48 12.28 38.83
C PHE A 169 -4.41 13.63 39.53
N LEU A 170 -4.88 14.71 38.89
CA LEU A 170 -4.95 16.03 39.51
C LEU A 170 -5.85 16.03 40.74
N ASN A 171 -7.06 15.45 40.63
CA ASN A 171 -7.96 15.32 41.77
C ASN A 171 -7.31 14.53 42.92
N ARG A 172 -6.63 13.42 42.60
CA ARG A 172 -5.88 12.63 43.58
C ARG A 172 -4.78 13.44 44.28
N ILE A 173 -4.04 14.26 43.53
CA ILE A 173 -3.00 15.14 44.09
C ILE A 173 -3.62 16.18 45.02
N VAL A 174 -4.72 16.80 44.63
CA VAL A 174 -5.45 17.78 45.45
C VAL A 174 -5.92 17.14 46.76
N ASP A 175 -6.47 15.92 46.71
CA ASP A 175 -6.89 15.19 47.92
C ASP A 175 -5.71 14.93 48.88
N VAL A 176 -4.56 14.51 48.33
CA VAL A 176 -3.34 14.26 49.12
C VAL A 176 -2.80 15.56 49.74
N LEU A 177 -2.76 16.65 48.98
CA LEU A 177 -2.33 17.95 49.48
C LEU A 177 -3.26 18.45 50.60
N ASN A 178 -4.58 18.38 50.40
CA ASN A 178 -5.55 18.75 51.41
C ASN A 178 -5.37 17.93 52.69
N SER A 179 -5.22 16.61 52.56
CA SER A 179 -4.94 15.72 53.69
C SER A 179 -3.66 16.11 54.44
N ALA A 180 -2.57 16.39 53.72
CA ALA A 180 -1.31 16.84 54.34
C ALA A 180 -1.46 18.19 55.07
N VAL A 181 -2.20 19.14 54.48
CA VAL A 181 -2.50 20.44 55.11
C VAL A 181 -3.33 20.26 56.39
N TYR A 182 -4.33 19.39 56.38
CA TYR A 182 -5.11 19.06 57.58
C TYR A 182 -4.21 18.50 58.69
N SER A 183 -3.34 17.54 58.37
CA SER A 183 -2.41 16.95 59.34
C SER A 183 -1.42 17.97 59.90
N LEU A 184 -0.93 18.92 59.09
CA LEU A 184 -0.04 19.98 59.55
C LEU A 184 -0.74 20.95 60.51
N ASN A 185 -1.98 21.34 60.20
CA ASN A 185 -2.77 22.22 61.06
C ASN A 185 -3.13 21.58 62.40
N ASP A 186 -3.32 20.27 62.45
CA ASP A 186 -3.59 19.54 63.69
C ASP A 186 -2.36 19.48 64.63
N HIS A 187 -1.15 19.62 64.06
CA HIS A 187 0.12 19.64 64.81
C HIS A 187 0.63 21.06 65.17
N VAL A 188 -0.07 22.14 64.82
CA VAL A 188 0.29 23.48 65.30
C VAL A 188 -0.23 23.65 66.74
N PRO A 189 0.64 23.81 67.76
CA PRO A 189 0.19 24.00 69.12
C PRO A 189 -0.62 25.30 69.20
N LYS A 190 -1.88 25.20 69.65
CA LYS A 190 -2.68 26.36 70.03
C LYS A 190 -1.93 27.08 71.14
N VAL A 191 -1.29 28.21 70.80
CA VAL A 191 -0.70 29.10 71.80
C VAL A 191 -1.84 29.54 72.71
N ALA A 192 -1.84 29.04 73.94
CA ALA A 192 -2.79 29.42 74.97
C ALA A 192 -2.51 30.88 75.34
N ASN A 193 -3.52 31.74 75.11
CA ASN A 193 -3.59 33.09 75.67
C ASN A 193 -3.80 33.04 77.19
#